data_AF-A0A090Q3P5-F1
#
_entry.id   AF-A0A090Q3P5-F1
#
_cell.length_a   1.000
_cell.length_b   1.000
_cell.length_c   1.000
_cell.angle_alpha   90.00
_cell.angle_beta   90.00
_cell.angle_gamma   90.00
#
_symmetry.space_group_name_H-M   'P 1'
#
loop_
_entity.id
_entity.type
_entity.pdbx_description
1 polymer ?
#
loop_
_entity_poly.entity_id
_entity_poly.type
_entity_poly.pdbx_seq_one_letter_code
_entity_poly.pdbx_strand_id
1 'polypeptide(L)'
;MTFLAPDHRIMNQPNRITNKDFEGWVQERGLYFPEKWNDNFTPILGMNDAGEPMTKGSLLVGKYGDGHIVYTGLSLFRELPAGVSGVYKLLANMLSLSIEKEPIKQQDEERKF
;
A
#
# COMPACT_ATOMS: atom_id res chain seq x y z
N MET A 1 10.86 5.01 -8.36
CA MET A 1 10.04 3.93 -7.79
C MET A 1 9.38 3.20 -8.95
N THR A 2 9.31 1.88 -8.90
CA THR A 2 8.70 1.06 -9.95
C THR A 2 7.51 0.32 -9.36
N PHE A 3 6.38 0.26 -10.08
CA PHE A 3 5.22 -0.52 -9.64
C PHE A 3 5.35 -1.94 -10.18
N LEU A 4 5.55 -2.90 -9.28
CA LEU A 4 5.72 -4.31 -9.62
C LEU A 4 4.38 -5.02 -9.81
N ALA A 5 3.36 -4.57 -9.08
CA ALA A 5 1.99 -5.07 -9.18
C ALA A 5 1.00 -3.90 -9.37
N PRO A 6 1.01 -3.23 -10.54
CA PRO A 6 0.23 -2.00 -10.76
C PRO A 6 -1.28 -2.20 -10.66
N ASP A 7 -1.78 -3.40 -10.97
CA ASP A 7 -3.20 -3.74 -10.89
C ASP A 7 -3.61 -4.27 -9.50
N HIS A 8 -2.67 -4.42 -8.57
CA HIS A 8 -2.98 -4.91 -7.23
C HIS A 8 -3.93 -3.95 -6.50
N ARG A 9 -4.83 -4.52 -5.68
CA ARG A 9 -5.86 -3.75 -4.99
C ARG A 9 -5.29 -2.62 -4.13
N ILE A 10 -4.17 -2.87 -3.45
CA ILE A 10 -3.44 -1.86 -2.64
C ILE A 10 -3.01 -0.62 -3.44
N MET A 11 -2.85 -0.73 -4.77
CA MET A 11 -2.47 0.37 -5.66
C MET A 11 -3.68 1.13 -6.21
N ASN A 12 -4.89 0.57 -6.08
CA ASN A 12 -6.05 1.05 -6.82
C ASN A 12 -7.29 1.34 -5.96
N GLN A 13 -7.37 0.87 -4.72
CA GLN A 13 -8.58 1.00 -3.91
C GLN A 13 -8.30 1.30 -2.43
N PRO A 14 -9.05 2.25 -1.82
CA PRO A 14 -10.07 3.11 -2.44
C PRO A 14 -9.49 4.22 -3.32
N ASN A 15 -8.18 4.47 -3.25
CA ASN A 15 -7.51 5.51 -4.00
C ASN A 15 -6.61 4.90 -5.09
N ARG A 16 -6.70 5.42 -6.32
CA ARG A 16 -5.73 5.10 -7.35
C ARG A 16 -4.41 5.81 -7.07
N ILE A 17 -3.32 5.04 -7.07
CA ILE A 17 -1.95 5.50 -6.90
C ILE A 17 -1.24 5.54 -8.24
N THR A 18 -0.51 6.62 -8.48
CA THR A 18 0.29 6.89 -9.66
C THR A 18 1.67 7.37 -9.25
N ASN A 19 2.63 7.42 -10.18
CA ASN A 19 3.97 7.93 -9.86
C ASN A 19 3.97 9.37 -9.34
N LYS A 20 2.99 10.19 -9.76
CA LYS A 20 2.83 11.58 -9.28
C LYS A 20 2.58 11.67 -7.79
N ASP A 21 1.93 10.65 -7.22
CA ASP A 21 1.61 10.62 -5.79
C ASP A 21 2.85 10.46 -4.92
N PHE A 22 3.98 10.04 -5.49
CA PHE A 22 5.26 9.91 -4.81
C PHE A 22 6.23 11.05 -5.13
N GLU A 23 5.77 12.11 -5.82
CA GLU A 23 6.51 13.37 -5.94
C GLU A 23 6.61 14.04 -4.57
N GLY A 24 7.72 14.76 -4.33
CA GLY A 24 7.96 15.43 -3.05
C GLY A 24 8.39 14.52 -1.90
N TRP A 25 8.73 13.25 -2.18
CA TRP A 25 9.30 12.32 -1.19
C TRP A 25 10.53 12.94 -0.50
N VAL A 26 10.59 12.89 0.83
CA VAL A 26 11.66 13.51 1.62
C VAL A 26 12.59 12.49 2.25
N GLN A 27 13.91 12.68 2.06
CA GLN A 27 14.93 11.80 2.65
C GLN A 27 14.74 10.30 2.27
N GLU A 28 15.30 9.39 3.05
CA GLU A 28 15.41 7.96 2.74
C GLU A 28 14.06 7.30 2.41
N ARG A 29 14.02 6.53 1.31
CA ARG A 29 12.80 5.85 0.83
C ARG A 29 12.27 4.77 1.77
N GLY A 30 13.15 4.16 2.54
CA GLY A 30 12.84 3.07 3.43
C GLY A 30 14.10 2.32 3.83
N LEU A 31 13.95 1.44 4.82
CA LEU A 31 15.03 0.65 5.38
C LEU A 31 14.57 -0.80 5.54
N TYR A 32 15.54 -1.69 5.74
CA TYR A 32 15.31 -3.09 6.10
C TYR A 32 14.52 -3.91 5.08
N PHE A 33 14.62 -3.59 3.78
CA PHE A 33 13.92 -4.36 2.74
C PHE A 33 14.39 -5.82 2.74
N PRO A 34 13.49 -6.79 2.96
CA PRO A 34 13.86 -8.19 2.86
C PRO A 34 14.23 -8.52 1.41
N GLU A 35 15.15 -9.46 1.23
CA GLU A 35 15.49 -10.02 -0.09
C GLU A 35 14.72 -11.31 -0.40
N LYS A 36 14.19 -11.96 0.64
CA LYS A 36 13.47 -13.23 0.56
C LYS A 36 12.19 -13.16 1.38
N TRP A 37 11.14 -13.76 0.83
CA TRP A 37 9.84 -13.92 1.46
C TRP A 37 9.20 -15.20 0.91
N ASN A 38 8.12 -15.65 1.53
CA ASN A 38 7.36 -16.79 1.04
C ASN A 38 6.58 -16.43 -0.24
N ASP A 39 6.38 -17.37 -1.15
CA ASP A 39 5.69 -17.17 -2.44
C ASP A 39 4.26 -16.63 -2.32
N ASN A 40 3.63 -16.76 -1.15
CA ASN A 40 2.32 -16.17 -0.85
C ASN A 40 2.34 -14.63 -0.77
N PHE A 41 3.51 -13.99 -0.74
CA PHE A 41 3.63 -12.54 -0.73
C PHE A 41 3.87 -11.99 -2.14
N THR A 42 3.02 -11.04 -2.53
CA THR A 42 3.17 -10.26 -3.75
C THR A 42 4.01 -9.01 -3.46
N PRO A 43 5.17 -8.82 -4.12
CA PRO A 43 5.91 -7.57 -4.05
C PRO A 43 5.19 -6.49 -4.85
N ILE A 44 4.96 -5.33 -4.24
CA ILE A 44 4.14 -4.27 -4.81
C ILE A 44 5.01 -3.16 -5.42
N LEU A 45 6.08 -2.77 -4.73
CA LEU A 45 6.95 -1.66 -5.10
C LEU A 45 8.40 -2.12 -5.26
N GLY A 46 9.03 -1.63 -6.32
CA GLY A 46 10.46 -1.76 -6.60
C GLY A 46 11.18 -0.46 -6.33
N MET A 47 12.35 -0.55 -5.70
CA MET A 47 13.18 0.59 -5.32
C MET A 47 14.66 0.31 -5.61
N ASN A 48 15.34 1.30 -6.16
CA ASN A 48 16.79 1.29 -6.32
C ASN A 48 17.31 2.71 -6.15
N ASP A 49 18.51 2.81 -5.60
CA ASP A 49 19.32 4.02 -5.73
C ASP A 49 20.06 4.00 -7.06
N ALA A 50 20.61 5.15 -7.45
CA ALA A 50 21.30 5.29 -8.71
C ALA A 50 22.54 4.37 -8.73
N GLY A 51 22.57 3.43 -9.69
CA GLY A 51 23.68 2.47 -9.82
C GLY A 51 23.50 1.19 -9.01
N GLU A 52 22.52 1.11 -8.11
CA GLU A 52 22.26 -0.07 -7.27
C GLU A 52 21.22 -1.01 -7.89
N PRO A 53 21.26 -2.33 -7.60
CA PRO A 53 20.23 -3.26 -8.00
C PRO A 53 18.85 -2.90 -7.42
N MET A 54 17.79 -3.30 -8.14
CA MET A 54 16.42 -3.10 -7.67
C MET A 54 16.05 -4.06 -6.55
N THR A 55 15.80 -3.49 -5.38
CA THR A 55 15.10 -4.16 -4.28
C THR A 55 13.59 -4.21 -4.57
N LYS A 56 12.93 -5.27 -4.11
CA LYS A 56 11.48 -5.50 -4.32
C LYS A 56 10.72 -5.72 -3.01
N GLY A 57 11.42 -5.61 -1.88
CA GLY A 57 10.90 -5.90 -0.54
C GLY A 57 10.29 -4.69 0.16
N SER A 58 10.24 -3.51 -0.44
CA SER A 58 9.80 -2.30 0.26
C SER A 58 8.32 -2.32 0.65
N LEU A 59 7.49 -3.04 -0.11
CA LEU A 59 6.08 -3.29 0.19
C LEU A 59 5.69 -4.68 -0.29
N LEU A 60 5.34 -5.56 0.64
CA LEU A 60 4.90 -6.93 0.37
C LEU A 60 3.48 -7.12 0.91
N VAL A 61 2.61 -7.78 0.14
CA VAL A 61 1.25 -8.10 0.56
C VAL A 61 0.99 -9.58 0.35
N GLY A 62 0.60 -10.29 1.41
CA GLY A 62 0.20 -11.70 1.33
C GLY A 62 -1.18 -11.92 1.93
N LYS A 63 -1.90 -12.93 1.45
CA LYS A 63 -3.15 -13.39 2.09
C LYS A 63 -2.83 -14.42 3.16
N TYR A 64 -3.52 -14.33 4.30
CA TYR A 64 -3.42 -15.30 5.38
C TYR A 64 -4.77 -15.43 6.09
N GLY A 65 -5.35 -16.63 6.06
CA GLY A 65 -6.73 -16.85 6.50
C GLY A 65 -7.69 -15.93 5.75
N ASP A 66 -8.59 -15.27 6.50
CA ASP A 66 -9.57 -14.32 5.97
C ASP A 66 -9.01 -12.89 5.80
N GLY A 67 -7.70 -12.71 6.00
CA GLY A 67 -7.07 -11.40 6.05
C GLY A 67 -5.84 -11.25 5.15
N HIS A 68 -5.17 -10.11 5.33
CA HIS A 68 -3.95 -9.78 4.63
C HIS A 68 -2.84 -9.47 5.64
N ILE A 69 -1.62 -9.88 5.31
CA ILE A 69 -0.39 -9.45 5.96
C ILE A 69 0.26 -8.45 5.01
N VAL A 70 0.52 -7.24 5.53
CA VAL A 70 1.26 -6.20 4.81
C VAL A 70 2.56 -5.94 5.54
N TYR A 71 3.67 -6.15 4.86
CA TYR A 71 4.98 -5.68 5.29
C TYR A 71 5.34 -4.43 4.51
N THR A 72 5.82 -3.39 5.21
CA THR A 72 6.33 -2.18 4.56
C THR A 72 7.58 -1.69 5.28
N GLY A 73 8.68 -1.57 4.52
CA GLY A 73 9.92 -0.94 4.98
C GLY A 73 9.99 0.55 4.64
N LEU A 74 8.93 1.10 4.02
CA LEU A 74 8.87 2.52 3.65
C LEU A 74 8.96 3.42 4.88
N SER A 75 9.66 4.55 4.76
CA SER A 75 9.82 5.56 5.81
C SER A 75 8.54 6.38 6.07
N LEU A 76 7.39 5.73 6.29
CA LEU A 76 6.08 6.40 6.43
C LEU A 76 6.09 7.50 7.52
N PHE A 77 6.90 7.31 8.58
CA PHE A 77 7.04 8.28 9.66
C PHE A 77 7.67 9.62 9.24
N ARG A 78 8.38 9.68 8.10
CA ARG A 78 8.91 10.93 7.51
C ARG A 78 7.94 11.49 6.49
N GLU A 79 7.42 10.63 5.62
CA GLU A 79 6.60 11.05 4.50
C GLU A 79 5.21 11.52 4.91
N LEU A 80 4.62 10.92 5.95
CA LEU A 80 3.34 11.37 6.49
C LEU A 80 3.45 12.81 7.01
N PRO A 81 4.35 13.17 7.96
CA PRO A 81 4.53 14.57 8.37
C PRO A 81 4.87 15.54 7.22
N ALA A 82 5.58 15.05 6.19
CA ALA A 82 5.96 15.86 5.04
C ALA A 82 4.83 16.11 4.03
N GLY A 83 3.65 15.48 4.20
CA GLY A 83 2.51 15.71 3.34
C GLY A 83 2.55 14.97 1.99
N VAL A 84 3.34 13.90 1.86
CA VAL A 84 3.46 13.17 0.58
C VAL A 84 2.18 12.41 0.27
N SER A 85 1.42 12.89 -0.73
CA SER A 85 0.06 12.43 -1.03
C SER A 85 -0.06 10.91 -1.18
N GLY A 86 0.89 10.28 -1.85
CA GLY A 86 0.90 8.84 -2.11
C GLY A 86 0.98 8.00 -0.85
N VAL A 87 1.61 8.51 0.21
CA VAL A 87 1.73 7.77 1.47
C VAL A 87 0.40 7.76 2.23
N TYR A 88 -0.38 8.84 2.18
CA TYR A 88 -1.74 8.87 2.72
C TYR A 88 -2.69 7.93 1.96
N LYS A 89 -2.63 7.98 0.62
CA LYS A 89 -3.42 7.08 -0.24
C LYS A 89 -3.06 5.63 0.03
N LEU A 90 -1.77 5.32 0.12
CA LEU A 90 -1.27 3.98 0.37
C LEU A 90 -1.74 3.45 1.74
N LEU A 91 -1.65 4.27 2.79
CA LEU A 91 -2.13 3.89 4.13
C LEU A 91 -3.65 3.61 4.12
N ALA A 92 -4.45 4.47 3.48
CA ALA A 92 -5.89 4.24 3.34
C ALA A 92 -6.20 2.95 2.56
N ASN A 93 -5.44 2.67 1.50
CA ASN A 93 -5.57 1.46 0.71
C ASN A 93 -5.20 0.20 1.51
N MET A 94 -4.12 0.24 2.31
CA MET A 94 -3.72 -0.84 3.22
C MET A 94 -4.85 -1.20 4.19
N LEU A 95 -5.43 -0.19 4.85
CA LEU A 95 -6.53 -0.37 5.80
C LEU A 95 -7.81 -0.92 5.14
N SER A 96 -7.97 -0.69 3.84
CA SER A 96 -9.16 -1.10 3.08
C SER A 96 -9.02 -2.45 2.38
N LEU A 97 -7.90 -3.16 2.53
CA LEU A 97 -7.63 -4.42 1.82
C LEU A 97 -8.67 -5.51 2.10
N SER A 98 -9.15 -5.59 3.34
CA SER A 98 -10.13 -6.58 3.78
C SER A 98 -11.58 -6.09 3.68
N ILE A 99 -11.81 -4.84 3.29
CA ILE A 99 -13.17 -4.30 3.12
C ILE A 99 -13.64 -4.70 1.74
N GLU A 100 -14.22 -5.90 1.57
CA GLU A 100 -15.01 -6.15 0.37
C GLU A 100 -16.14 -5.12 0.30
N LYS A 101 -16.51 -4.66 -0.91
CA LYS A 101 -17.68 -3.81 -1.07
C LYS A 101 -18.93 -4.66 -0.79
N GLU A 102 -19.17 -5.02 0.46
CA GLU A 102 -20.53 -5.29 0.86
C GLU A 102 -21.27 -3.95 0.75
N PRO A 103 -22.34 -3.87 -0.06
CA PRO A 103 -23.15 -2.66 -0.08
C PRO A 103 -23.62 -2.41 1.36
N ILE A 104 -23.43 -1.18 1.84
CA ILE A 104 -24.00 -0.73 3.10
C ILE A 104 -25.50 -1.06 2.99
N LYS A 105 -25.97 -2.04 3.76
CA LYS A 105 -27.40 -2.31 3.85
C LYS A 105 -28.02 -1.04 4.40
N GLN A 106 -28.75 -0.30 3.55
CA GLN A 106 -29.64 0.74 4.02
C GLN A 106 -30.60 0.04 4.99
N GLN A 107 -30.47 0.33 6.28
CA GLN A 107 -31.56 0.06 7.21
C GLN A 107 -32.65 1.04 6.82
N ASP A 108 -33.62 0.57 6.04
CA ASP A 108 -34.86 1.29 5.84
C ASP A 108 -35.43 1.59 7.23
N GLU A 109 -35.57 2.89 7.51
CA GLU A 109 -36.13 3.39 8.75
C GLU A 109 -37.61 3.01 8.84
N GLU A 110 -37.92 1.79 9.27
CA GLU A 110 -39.18 1.48 9.94
C GLU A 110 -39.13 2.04 11.37
N ARG A 111 -39.03 3.37 11.50
CA ARG A 111 -39.57 4.05 12.69
C ARG A 111 -40.99 4.48 12.37
N LYS A 112 -41.90 3.50 12.38
CA LYS A 112 -43.31 3.76 12.65
C LYS A 112 -43.45 4.01 14.15
N PHE A 113 -43.68 5.27 14.52
CA PHE A 113 -44.42 5.64 15.72
C PHE A 113 -45.31 6.82 15.35
#